data_AF-R1B6J9-F1
#
_entry.id   AF-R1B6J9-F1
#
_cell.length_a   1.000
_cell.length_b   1.000
_cell.length_c   1.000
_cell.angle_alpha   90.00
_cell.angle_beta   90.00
_cell.angle_gamma   90.00
#
_symmetry.space_group_name_H-M   'P 1'
#
loop_
_entity.id
_entity.type
_entity.pdbx_description
1 polymer ?
#
loop_
_entity_poly.entity_id
_entity_poly.type
_entity_poly.pdbx_seq_one_letter_code
_entity_poly.pdbx_strand_id
1 'polypeptide(L)'
;MSAASSNLVGDARLEDSTVSDDEAETSDGAGAELSEQLSASSLHEDSVPADCAVLWASLDPVRRCIDFYPRAIAQRLEAALGSGEDRCVLGADFFNATVHLPPDGGFCQTTPGQHMGRSGYKAPGFRSACRIVHPRSARTVTLHGREWRLAESGDDAEYSFVEVAPAHCMLCREAAEEPCAPLQTWGAADMASSDPAVLRKPVVVWQWCRGTPERDGDPMRLGDEMWCPYLSDQNTAIEAAFSAGAGAAAVDFEARSLRVTFSPGSPFALQVDTSA
;
A
#
# COMPACT_ATOMS: atom_id res chain seq x y z
N MET A 1 -67.88 36.81 26.02
CA MET A 1 -68.62 36.85 24.74
C MET A 1 -68.62 35.44 24.18
N SER A 2 -69.82 34.88 23.98
CA SER A 2 -70.26 33.70 23.19
C SER A 2 -69.24 32.63 22.76
N ALA A 3 -69.41 31.34 23.10
CA ALA A 3 -70.39 30.36 22.56
C ALA A 3 -70.12 30.04 21.08
N ALA A 4 -70.22 28.83 20.53
CA ALA A 4 -70.46 27.44 20.93
C ALA A 4 -70.52 26.67 19.58
N SER A 5 -70.32 25.33 19.59
CA SER A 5 -71.08 24.37 18.74
C SER A 5 -70.91 24.45 17.19
N SER A 6 -71.08 23.42 16.36
CA SER A 6 -71.42 21.99 16.47
C SER A 6 -71.21 21.34 15.09
N ASN A 7 -70.96 20.03 15.11
CA ASN A 7 -71.27 18.92 14.18
C ASN A 7 -71.99 19.15 12.84
N LEU A 8 -71.63 18.31 11.85
CA LEU A 8 -72.48 17.52 10.90
C LEU A 8 -71.51 16.71 10.00
N VAL A 9 -71.37 15.38 10.02
CA VAL A 9 -72.28 14.25 9.68
C VAL A 9 -72.81 14.27 8.23
N GLY A 10 -72.55 13.17 7.50
CA GLY A 10 -73.12 12.82 6.18
C GLY A 10 -72.06 12.12 5.31
N ASP A 11 -71.86 10.79 5.28
CA ASP A 11 -72.73 9.63 5.01
C ASP A 11 -72.80 9.22 3.52
N ALA A 12 -72.78 7.90 3.30
CA ALA A 12 -72.97 7.08 2.08
C ALA A 12 -71.88 7.11 0.97
N ARG A 13 -71.22 6.01 0.53
CA ARG A 13 -71.53 4.58 0.21
C ARG A 13 -71.80 4.36 -1.30
N LEU A 14 -71.30 3.22 -1.83
CA LEU A 14 -71.52 2.52 -3.13
C LEU A 14 -70.27 2.53 -4.05
N GLU A 15 -69.56 1.40 -4.17
CA GLU A 15 -69.69 0.32 -5.19
C GLU A 15 -68.93 0.70 -6.49
N ASP A 16 -68.27 -0.15 -7.28
CA ASP A 16 -68.01 -1.59 -7.37
C ASP A 16 -66.97 -1.77 -8.51
N SER A 17 -66.30 -2.92 -8.55
CA SER A 17 -65.64 -3.55 -9.71
C SER A 17 -64.35 -2.93 -10.28
N THR A 18 -63.27 -3.71 -10.32
CA THR A 18 -62.92 -4.53 -11.51
C THR A 18 -61.74 -5.45 -11.18
N VAL A 19 -61.86 -6.69 -11.65
CA VAL A 19 -60.92 -7.80 -11.63
C VAL A 19 -59.77 -7.57 -12.62
N SER A 20 -58.54 -7.96 -12.26
CA SER A 20 -57.58 -8.59 -13.16
C SER A 20 -56.36 -9.09 -12.39
N ASP A 21 -56.16 -10.42 -12.43
CA ASP A 21 -54.91 -11.11 -12.15
C ASP A 21 -53.77 -10.57 -13.02
N ASP A 22 -52.58 -10.41 -12.45
CA ASP A 22 -51.32 -10.70 -13.14
C ASP A 22 -50.19 -10.84 -12.12
N GLU A 23 -49.58 -12.03 -12.10
CA GLU A 23 -48.34 -12.28 -11.38
C GLU A 23 -47.20 -11.52 -12.08
N ALA A 24 -46.38 -10.82 -11.30
CA ALA A 24 -45.09 -10.33 -11.77
C ALA A 24 -44.04 -10.54 -10.68
N GLU A 25 -43.36 -11.68 -10.75
CA GLU A 25 -41.99 -11.80 -10.29
C GLU A 25 -41.12 -10.73 -10.98
N THR A 26 -40.44 -9.90 -10.20
CA THR A 26 -39.18 -9.22 -10.58
C THR A 26 -38.40 -9.08 -9.27
N SER A 27 -37.39 -9.90 -8.99
CA SER A 27 -36.01 -9.86 -9.52
C SER A 27 -35.45 -8.44 -9.57
N ASP A 28 -34.69 -8.05 -8.55
CA ASP A 28 -33.37 -7.44 -8.73
C ASP A 28 -32.63 -7.26 -7.38
N GLY A 29 -32.19 -8.39 -6.84
CA GLY A 29 -31.04 -8.45 -5.95
C GLY A 29 -29.77 -8.62 -6.78
N ALA A 30 -29.42 -7.63 -7.60
CA ALA A 30 -28.27 -7.72 -8.53
C ALA A 30 -27.11 -6.78 -8.16
N GLY A 31 -27.20 -6.04 -7.05
CA GLY A 31 -26.22 -4.99 -6.70
C GLY A 31 -25.12 -5.40 -5.72
N ALA A 32 -25.22 -6.55 -5.05
CA ALA A 32 -24.33 -6.91 -3.93
C ALA A 32 -23.49 -8.17 -4.16
N GLU A 33 -23.87 -9.06 -5.09
CA GLU A 33 -23.18 -10.36 -5.27
C GLU A 33 -22.06 -10.35 -6.31
N LEU A 34 -21.90 -9.27 -7.09
CA LEU A 34 -20.82 -9.16 -8.09
C LEU A 34 -19.45 -8.81 -7.51
N SER A 35 -19.34 -8.60 -6.20
CA SER A 35 -18.07 -8.24 -5.53
C SER A 35 -17.34 -9.41 -4.88
N GLU A 36 -17.88 -10.64 -4.90
CA GLU A 36 -17.33 -11.79 -4.16
C GLU A 36 -16.76 -12.93 -5.03
N GLN A 37 -16.60 -12.76 -6.35
CA GLN A 37 -16.14 -13.85 -7.24
C GLN A 37 -14.89 -13.54 -8.09
N LEU A 38 -13.89 -12.89 -7.51
CA LEU A 38 -12.53 -12.91 -8.07
C LEU A 38 -11.52 -13.30 -7.00
N SER A 39 -11.75 -14.46 -6.39
CA SER A 39 -10.79 -15.14 -5.52
C SER A 39 -9.60 -15.64 -6.34
N ALA A 40 -8.42 -15.54 -5.73
CA ALA A 40 -7.12 -15.81 -6.31
C ALA A 40 -6.98 -17.23 -6.88
N SER A 41 -7.11 -17.38 -8.20
CA SER A 41 -6.57 -18.51 -8.96
C SER A 41 -6.60 -18.20 -10.46
N SER A 42 -5.70 -17.32 -10.89
CA SER A 42 -5.24 -17.22 -12.28
C SER A 42 -3.84 -16.62 -12.25
N LEU A 43 -2.85 -17.49 -12.03
CA LEU A 43 -1.43 -17.14 -11.97
C LEU A 43 -0.74 -17.26 -13.34
N HIS A 44 -1.52 -17.27 -14.41
CA HIS A 44 -1.01 -17.21 -15.78
C HIS A 44 -1.51 -15.94 -16.45
N GLU A 45 -0.71 -15.46 -17.40
CA GLU A 45 -0.83 -14.22 -18.16
C GLU A 45 -2.15 -14.02 -18.95
N ASP A 46 -3.21 -14.76 -18.65
CA ASP A 46 -4.48 -14.70 -19.35
C ASP A 46 -5.38 -13.59 -18.78
N SER A 47 -5.09 -12.40 -19.32
CA SER A 47 -5.93 -11.20 -19.39
C SER A 47 -6.53 -10.72 -18.08
N VAL A 48 -5.81 -9.83 -17.40
CA VAL A 48 -6.48 -8.80 -16.59
C VAL A 48 -7.55 -8.15 -17.49
N PRO A 49 -8.85 -8.17 -17.10
CA PRO A 49 -9.91 -7.57 -17.90
C PRO A 49 -9.60 -6.11 -18.23
N ALA A 50 -10.04 -5.63 -19.39
CA ALA A 50 -9.74 -4.26 -19.81
C ALA A 50 -10.26 -3.22 -18.81
N ASP A 51 -11.36 -3.49 -18.13
CA ASP A 51 -11.97 -2.66 -17.08
C ASP A 51 -11.34 -2.85 -15.70
N CYS A 52 -10.29 -3.67 -15.56
CA CYS A 52 -9.57 -3.88 -14.32
C CYS A 52 -8.19 -3.20 -14.32
N ALA A 53 -7.69 -2.97 -13.11
CA ALA A 53 -6.32 -2.58 -12.82
C ALA A 53 -5.66 -3.64 -11.92
N VAL A 54 -4.34 -3.68 -11.91
CA VAL A 54 -3.59 -4.50 -10.95
C VAL A 54 -3.08 -3.63 -9.81
N LEU A 55 -3.22 -4.15 -8.59
CA LEU A 55 -2.63 -3.62 -7.37
C LEU A 55 -1.75 -4.68 -6.73
N TRP A 56 -0.70 -4.23 -6.07
CA TRP A 56 0.06 -5.06 -5.14
C TRP A 56 -0.09 -4.49 -3.74
N ALA A 57 -0.23 -5.35 -2.75
CA ALA A 57 -0.31 -4.94 -1.35
C ALA A 57 0.42 -5.92 -0.43
N SER A 58 0.78 -5.44 0.77
CA SER A 58 1.34 -6.27 1.83
C SER A 58 0.67 -6.00 3.17
N LEU A 59 0.62 -7.02 4.04
CA LEU A 59 0.17 -6.88 5.41
C LEU A 59 1.35 -6.51 6.32
N ASP A 60 1.26 -5.35 6.97
CA ASP A 60 2.12 -5.00 8.10
C ASP A 60 1.68 -5.79 9.34
N PRO A 61 2.46 -6.79 9.80
CA PRO A 61 2.06 -7.57 10.96
C PRO A 61 2.10 -6.76 12.26
N VAL A 62 2.92 -5.71 12.35
CA VAL A 62 3.09 -4.92 13.58
C VAL A 62 1.95 -3.93 13.71
N ARG A 63 1.70 -3.15 12.64
CA ARG A 63 0.65 -2.13 12.62
C ARG A 63 -0.73 -2.70 12.31
N ARG A 64 -0.81 -3.95 11.83
CA ARG A 64 -2.02 -4.61 11.32
C ARG A 64 -2.74 -3.70 10.32
N CYS A 65 -2.00 -3.26 9.31
CA CYS A 65 -2.54 -2.43 8.22
C CYS A 65 -2.08 -2.96 6.87
N ILE A 66 -2.81 -2.59 5.82
CA ILE A 66 -2.45 -2.88 4.45
C ILE A 66 -1.61 -1.74 3.89
N ASP A 67 -0.41 -2.07 3.43
CA ASP A 67 0.46 -1.16 2.69
C ASP A 67 0.40 -1.52 1.19
N PHE A 68 -0.10 -0.61 0.36
CA PHE A 68 -0.06 -0.78 -1.10
C PHE A 68 1.33 -0.48 -1.63
N TYR A 69 1.83 -1.34 -2.52
CA TYR A 69 3.09 -1.07 -3.20
C TYR A 69 2.90 0.11 -4.16
N PRO A 70 3.84 1.07 -4.19
CA PRO A 70 3.82 2.13 -5.19
C PRO A 70 3.81 1.56 -6.61
N ARG A 71 3.18 2.26 -7.57
CA ARG A 71 3.12 1.85 -8.98
C ARG A 71 4.48 1.42 -9.53
N ALA A 72 5.52 2.20 -9.24
CA ALA A 72 6.89 1.90 -9.64
C ALA A 72 7.36 0.50 -9.23
N ILE A 73 7.03 0.09 -8.00
CA ILE A 73 7.38 -1.21 -7.43
C ILE A 73 6.44 -2.30 -7.96
N ALA A 74 5.14 -2.01 -8.05
CA ALA A 74 4.16 -2.93 -8.61
C ALA A 74 4.47 -3.29 -10.08
N GLN A 75 4.97 -2.35 -10.89
CA GLN A 75 5.42 -2.62 -12.26
C GLN A 75 6.60 -3.60 -12.31
N ARG A 76 7.58 -3.45 -11.42
CA ARG A 76 8.72 -4.38 -11.32
C ARG A 76 8.25 -5.78 -10.93
N LEU A 77 7.26 -5.87 -10.04
CA LEU A 77 6.66 -7.14 -9.63
C LEU A 77 5.91 -7.82 -10.77
N GLU A 78 5.06 -7.09 -11.51
CA GLU A 78 4.36 -7.64 -12.68
C GLU A 78 5.35 -8.10 -13.76
N ALA A 79 6.40 -7.33 -14.03
CA ALA A 79 7.42 -7.70 -15.02
C ALA A 79 8.17 -8.98 -14.62
N ALA A 80 8.56 -9.11 -13.34
CA ALA A 80 9.20 -10.31 -12.82
C ALA A 80 8.26 -11.52 -12.87
N LEU A 81 7.00 -11.36 -12.44
CA LEU A 81 5.99 -12.41 -12.48
C LEU A 81 5.70 -12.87 -13.92
N GLY A 82 5.52 -11.93 -14.85
CA GLY A 82 5.29 -12.23 -16.28
C GLY A 82 6.49 -12.89 -16.96
N SER A 83 7.71 -12.62 -16.47
CA SER A 83 8.93 -13.28 -16.97
C SER A 83 9.16 -14.66 -16.34
N GLY A 84 8.33 -15.07 -15.38
CA GLY A 84 8.46 -16.35 -14.67
C GLY A 84 9.58 -16.38 -13.61
N GLU A 85 10.00 -15.22 -13.11
CA GLU A 85 11.02 -15.12 -12.05
C GLU A 85 10.48 -15.65 -10.71
N ASP A 86 11.33 -16.31 -9.92
CA ASP A 86 10.98 -16.84 -8.59
C ASP A 86 11.01 -15.77 -7.49
N ARG A 87 11.59 -14.61 -7.79
CA ARG A 87 11.78 -13.49 -6.86
C ARG A 87 11.94 -12.17 -7.60
N CYS A 88 11.58 -11.07 -6.95
CA CYS A 88 11.82 -9.72 -7.41
C CYS A 88 12.55 -8.94 -6.30
N VAL A 89 13.80 -8.54 -6.56
CA VAL A 89 14.54 -7.63 -5.68
C VAL A 89 14.09 -6.21 -5.99
N LEU A 90 13.46 -5.56 -5.01
CA LEU A 90 12.79 -4.29 -5.20
C LEU A 90 13.73 -3.10 -5.29
N GLY A 91 15.02 -3.28 -4.98
CA GLY A 91 16.04 -2.24 -5.07
C GLY A 91 16.12 -1.34 -3.84
N ALA A 92 17.08 -0.42 -3.86
CA ALA A 92 17.45 0.36 -2.68
C ALA A 92 16.36 1.39 -2.29
N ASP A 93 15.57 1.84 -3.26
CA ASP A 93 14.36 2.66 -3.07
C ASP A 93 13.26 1.96 -2.26
N PHE A 94 13.41 0.64 -2.04
CA PHE A 94 12.52 -0.16 -1.21
C PHE A 94 13.29 -1.05 -0.23
N PHE A 95 14.35 -0.50 0.37
CA PHE A 95 15.19 -1.15 1.39
C PHE A 95 15.85 -2.46 0.94
N ASN A 96 16.07 -2.62 -0.38
CA ASN A 96 16.49 -3.87 -0.99
C ASN A 96 15.61 -5.07 -0.60
N ALA A 97 14.33 -4.83 -0.30
CA ALA A 97 13.41 -5.91 -0.02
C ALA A 97 13.28 -6.84 -1.23
N THR A 98 13.00 -8.11 -0.97
CA THR A 98 12.74 -9.12 -1.98
C THR A 98 11.32 -9.62 -1.81
N VAL A 99 10.54 -9.59 -2.88
CA VAL A 99 9.26 -10.32 -2.95
C VAL A 99 9.52 -11.67 -3.58
N HIS A 100 9.14 -12.74 -2.90
CA HIS A 100 9.20 -14.11 -3.40
C HIS A 100 7.93 -14.39 -4.19
N LEU A 101 8.09 -14.90 -5.40
CA LEU A 101 7.06 -15.12 -6.40
C LEU A 101 6.90 -16.62 -6.70
N PRO A 102 6.53 -17.45 -5.69
CA PRO A 102 6.36 -18.87 -5.95
C PRO A 102 5.23 -19.11 -6.96
N PRO A 103 5.33 -20.15 -7.81
CA PRO A 103 4.32 -20.43 -8.85
C PRO A 103 2.91 -20.73 -8.32
N ASP A 104 2.77 -21.01 -7.02
CA ASP A 104 1.50 -21.30 -6.34
C ASP A 104 0.77 -20.03 -5.84
N GLY A 105 1.36 -18.85 -5.97
CA GLY A 105 0.74 -17.57 -5.62
C GLY A 105 0.87 -17.15 -4.16
N GLY A 106 1.60 -17.93 -3.34
CA GLY A 106 1.89 -17.62 -1.93
C GLY A 106 2.93 -16.51 -1.75
N PHE A 107 2.65 -15.29 -2.22
CA PHE A 107 3.64 -14.20 -2.22
C PHE A 107 4.02 -13.71 -0.82
N CYS A 108 5.31 -13.45 -0.62
CA CYS A 108 5.81 -12.85 0.61
C CYS A 108 6.98 -11.90 0.35
N GLN A 109 7.17 -10.92 1.24
CA GLN A 109 8.29 -9.99 1.22
C GLN A 109 9.25 -10.29 2.37
N THR A 110 10.55 -10.16 2.11
CA THR A 110 11.64 -10.18 3.09
C THR A 110 12.57 -8.98 2.90
N THR A 111 13.19 -8.46 3.95
CA THR A 111 14.26 -7.44 3.86
C THR A 111 15.65 -8.04 4.15
N PRO A 112 16.76 -7.51 3.59
CA PRO A 112 18.11 -8.00 3.88
C PRO A 112 18.47 -7.97 5.36
N GLY A 113 19.35 -8.88 5.80
CA GLY A 113 19.73 -9.04 7.21
C GLY A 113 18.76 -9.88 8.05
N GLN A 114 17.62 -10.31 7.47
CA GLN A 114 16.66 -11.21 8.10
C GLN A 114 16.96 -12.66 7.71
N HIS A 115 17.41 -13.47 8.67
CA HIS A 115 17.38 -14.93 8.50
C HIS A 115 15.94 -15.40 8.69
N MET A 116 15.42 -16.20 7.74
CA MET A 116 14.18 -16.97 7.90
C MET A 116 14.20 -17.62 9.30
N GLY A 117 13.36 -17.13 10.21
CA GLY A 117 13.36 -17.54 11.61
C GLY A 117 13.08 -19.04 11.80
N ARG A 118 13.16 -19.51 13.05
CA ARG A 118 12.68 -20.86 13.41
C ARG A 118 11.21 -20.99 12.99
N SER A 119 10.90 -22.11 12.34
CA SER A 119 9.54 -22.52 11.95
C SER A 119 8.52 -22.15 13.04
N GLY A 120 7.56 -21.30 12.70
CA GLY A 120 6.44 -20.91 13.57
C GLY A 120 6.44 -19.50 14.14
N TYR A 121 7.52 -18.71 14.02
CA TYR A 121 7.53 -17.29 14.44
C TYR A 121 7.97 -16.37 13.29
N LYS A 122 7.15 -15.35 12.99
CA LYS A 122 7.41 -14.38 11.92
C LYS A 122 8.48 -13.39 12.38
N ALA A 123 9.64 -13.42 11.72
CA ALA A 123 10.71 -12.46 11.99
C ALA A 123 10.29 -11.04 11.54
N PRO A 124 10.84 -9.98 12.17
CA PRO A 124 10.69 -8.62 11.65
C PRO A 124 11.01 -8.58 10.14
N GLY A 125 10.40 -7.68 9.35
CA GLY A 125 10.71 -7.61 7.90
C GLY A 125 10.19 -8.76 7.02
N PHE A 126 9.55 -9.81 7.56
CA PHE A 126 8.71 -10.73 6.77
C PHE A 126 7.30 -10.13 6.63
N ARG A 127 6.70 -10.14 5.44
CA ARG A 127 5.32 -9.66 5.19
C ARG A 127 4.61 -10.60 4.21
N SER A 128 3.32 -10.84 4.41
CA SER A 128 2.50 -11.47 3.37
C SER A 128 2.25 -10.42 2.30
N ALA A 129 2.44 -10.78 1.03
CA ALA A 129 2.17 -9.93 -0.11
C ALA A 129 1.04 -10.55 -0.94
N CYS A 130 0.34 -9.75 -1.72
CA CYS A 130 -0.68 -10.23 -2.63
C CYS A 130 -0.73 -9.36 -3.89
N ARG A 131 -1.11 -10.03 -4.98
CA ARG A 131 -1.49 -9.41 -6.25
C ARG A 131 -3.01 -9.39 -6.32
N ILE A 132 -3.57 -8.24 -6.64
CA ILE A 132 -5.02 -7.99 -6.62
C ILE A 132 -5.42 -7.51 -8.00
N VAL A 133 -6.39 -8.20 -8.61
CA VAL A 133 -7.09 -7.71 -9.81
C VAL A 133 -8.32 -6.94 -9.34
N HIS A 134 -8.34 -5.64 -9.62
CA HIS A 134 -9.29 -4.70 -9.02
C HIS A 134 -10.08 -3.96 -10.11
N PRO A 135 -11.43 -3.97 -10.10
CA PRO A 135 -12.22 -3.22 -11.06
C PRO A 135 -11.91 -1.72 -11.01
N ARG A 136 -11.66 -1.07 -12.16
CA ARG A 136 -11.33 0.37 -12.23
C ARG A 136 -12.45 1.27 -11.69
N SER A 137 -13.69 0.79 -11.74
CA SER A 137 -14.88 1.49 -11.22
C SER A 137 -14.99 1.40 -9.69
N ALA A 138 -14.39 0.37 -9.07
CA ALA A 138 -14.44 0.17 -7.63
C ALA A 138 -13.39 1.04 -6.93
N ARG A 139 -13.77 1.62 -5.79
CA ARG A 139 -12.86 2.45 -4.98
C ARG A 139 -12.17 1.69 -3.86
N THR A 140 -12.79 0.62 -3.40
CA THR A 140 -12.37 -0.11 -2.19
C THR A 140 -11.95 -1.52 -2.53
N VAL A 141 -10.90 -1.99 -1.88
CA VAL A 141 -10.51 -3.40 -1.90
C VAL A 141 -10.78 -3.98 -0.52
N THR A 142 -11.29 -5.22 -0.49
CA THR A 142 -11.42 -6.00 0.73
C THR A 142 -10.31 -7.04 0.76
N LEU A 143 -9.54 -7.07 1.84
CA LEU A 143 -8.51 -8.07 2.08
C LEU A 143 -8.78 -8.76 3.40
N HIS A 144 -8.47 -10.05 3.47
CA HIS A 144 -8.71 -10.87 4.65
C HIS A 144 -7.40 -11.21 5.33
N GLY A 145 -7.41 -11.23 6.65
CA GLY A 145 -6.25 -11.57 7.46
C GLY A 145 -6.58 -12.63 8.50
N ARG A 146 -5.57 -13.44 8.80
CA ARG A 146 -5.58 -14.45 9.84
C ARG A 146 -4.24 -14.43 10.55
N GLU A 147 -4.25 -14.34 11.87
CA GLU A 147 -3.05 -14.22 12.68
C GLU A 147 -2.17 -13.02 12.23
N TRP A 148 -1.05 -13.27 11.55
CA TRP A 148 -0.13 -12.24 11.01
C TRP A 148 0.05 -12.36 9.50
N ARG A 149 -0.88 -13.01 8.79
CA ARG A 149 -0.82 -13.31 7.35
C ARG A 149 -2.10 -12.90 6.65
N LEU A 150 -2.03 -12.74 5.34
CA LEU A 150 -3.21 -12.64 4.50
C LEU A 150 -3.88 -14.02 4.44
N ALA A 151 -5.20 -14.04 4.53
CA ALA A 151 -6.03 -15.22 4.31
C ALA A 151 -6.46 -15.28 2.85
N GLU A 152 -6.66 -16.49 2.32
CA GLU A 152 -7.12 -16.71 0.94
C GLU A 152 -8.58 -16.31 0.74
N SER A 153 -9.39 -16.44 1.79
CA SER A 153 -10.84 -16.25 1.75
C SER A 153 -11.34 -15.54 3.02
N GLY A 154 -12.58 -15.04 2.95
CA GLY A 154 -13.29 -14.52 4.11
C GLY A 154 -13.69 -15.59 5.14
N ASP A 155 -13.91 -16.83 4.69
CA ASP A 155 -14.32 -17.94 5.57
C ASP A 155 -13.18 -18.38 6.51
N ASP A 156 -11.94 -18.24 6.05
CA ASP A 156 -10.74 -18.54 6.84
C ASP A 156 -10.21 -17.32 7.62
N ALA A 157 -10.89 -16.17 7.53
CA ALA A 157 -10.42 -14.91 8.07
C ALA A 157 -10.77 -14.74 9.56
N GLU A 158 -9.83 -14.18 10.32
CA GLU A 158 -10.11 -13.68 11.68
C GLU A 158 -10.51 -12.20 11.66
N TYR A 159 -10.10 -11.47 10.62
CA TYR A 159 -10.39 -10.05 10.42
C TYR A 159 -10.32 -9.67 8.94
N SER A 160 -10.91 -8.52 8.60
CA SER A 160 -10.95 -7.96 7.26
C SER A 160 -10.49 -6.50 7.26
N PHE A 161 -9.90 -6.10 6.14
CA PHE A 161 -9.53 -4.73 5.83
C PHE A 161 -10.38 -4.24 4.67
N VAL A 162 -10.95 -3.04 4.79
CA VAL A 162 -11.65 -2.36 3.70
C VAL A 162 -10.89 -1.09 3.42
N GLU A 163 -10.09 -1.11 2.36
CA GLU A 163 -9.13 -0.05 2.07
C GLU A 163 -9.49 0.68 0.79
N VAL A 164 -9.29 1.99 0.75
CA VAL A 164 -9.44 2.77 -0.47
C VAL A 164 -8.21 2.56 -1.33
N ALA A 165 -8.39 1.93 -2.49
CA ALA A 165 -7.31 1.64 -3.41
C ALA A 165 -6.68 2.94 -3.95
N PRO A 166 -5.40 3.22 -3.68
CA PRO A 166 -4.79 4.48 -4.11
C PRO A 166 -4.60 4.49 -5.63
N ALA A 167 -5.14 5.52 -6.30
CA ALA A 167 -5.05 5.65 -7.75
C ALA A 167 -3.60 5.67 -8.27
N HIS A 168 -2.64 6.12 -7.46
CA HIS A 168 -1.21 6.14 -7.80
C HIS A 168 -0.50 4.77 -7.62
N CYS A 169 -1.17 3.76 -7.07
CA CYS A 169 -0.67 2.38 -6.97
C CYS A 169 -1.26 1.46 -8.05
N MET A 170 -2.35 1.87 -8.70
CA MET A 170 -3.02 1.08 -9.75
C MET A 170 -2.18 1.02 -11.03
N LEU A 171 -2.07 -0.19 -11.58
CA LEU A 171 -1.50 -0.47 -12.90
C LEU A 171 -2.62 -0.69 -13.92
N CYS A 172 -2.75 0.24 -14.87
CA CYS A 172 -3.71 0.16 -15.96
C CYS A 172 -2.97 -0.22 -17.25
N ARG A 173 -3.46 -1.24 -17.97
CA ARG A 173 -2.83 -1.78 -19.19
C ARG A 173 -2.80 -0.79 -20.37
N GLU A 174 -3.67 0.23 -20.35
CA GLU A 174 -3.85 1.23 -21.41
C GLU A 174 -2.91 2.45 -21.29
N ALA A 175 -2.29 2.66 -20.13
CA ALA A 175 -1.27 3.69 -20.00
C ALA A 175 -0.02 3.16 -20.70
N ALA A 176 0.45 3.85 -21.74
CA ALA A 176 1.75 3.59 -22.34
C ALA A 176 2.77 3.34 -21.21
N GLU A 177 3.62 2.32 -21.37
CA GLU A 177 4.68 1.96 -20.41
C GLU A 177 5.61 3.17 -20.23
N GLU A 178 5.19 4.14 -19.42
CA GLU A 178 6.07 5.20 -18.99
C GLU A 178 7.14 4.54 -18.13
N PRO A 179 8.42 4.84 -18.41
CA PRO A 179 9.51 4.36 -17.58
C PRO A 179 9.17 4.62 -16.12
N CYS A 180 9.28 3.58 -15.31
CA CYS A 180 9.08 3.62 -13.88
C CYS A 180 9.90 4.78 -13.29
N ALA A 181 9.23 5.90 -13.00
CA ALA A 181 9.89 7.06 -12.41
C ALA A 181 10.37 6.66 -11.01
N PRO A 182 11.64 6.91 -10.65
CA PRO A 182 12.12 6.61 -9.32
C PRO A 182 11.31 7.38 -8.27
N LEU A 183 11.19 6.81 -7.08
CA LEU A 183 10.59 7.52 -5.95
C LEU A 183 11.30 8.85 -5.74
N GLN A 184 10.53 9.89 -5.49
CA GLN A 184 11.03 11.25 -5.35
C GLN A 184 11.11 11.63 -3.86
N THR A 185 11.91 12.66 -3.54
CA THR A 185 11.86 13.29 -2.21
C THR A 185 10.75 14.34 -2.15
N TRP A 186 10.27 14.69 -0.96
CA TRP A 186 9.40 15.85 -0.79
C TRP A 186 10.20 17.15 -0.91
N GLY A 187 9.72 18.06 -1.75
CA GLY A 187 10.18 19.45 -1.78
C GLY A 187 9.43 20.33 -0.78
N ALA A 188 9.86 21.59 -0.67
CA ALA A 188 9.23 22.58 0.21
C ALA A 188 7.72 22.76 -0.04
N ALA A 189 7.29 22.72 -1.30
CA ALA A 189 5.88 22.84 -1.68
C ALA A 189 5.04 21.63 -1.21
N ASP A 190 5.60 20.41 -1.28
CA ASP A 190 4.91 19.20 -0.84
C ASP A 190 4.68 19.23 0.68
N MET A 191 5.71 19.63 1.44
CA MET A 191 5.63 19.75 2.90
C MET A 191 4.67 20.84 3.38
N ALA A 192 4.48 21.89 2.59
CA ALA A 192 3.53 22.96 2.86
C ALA A 192 2.09 22.62 2.43
N SER A 193 1.88 21.50 1.75
CA SER A 193 0.58 21.11 1.22
C SER A 193 -0.33 20.57 2.33
N SER A 194 -1.61 20.95 2.26
CA SER A 194 -2.68 20.32 3.02
C SER A 194 -3.49 19.30 2.22
N ASP A 195 -3.11 19.06 0.96
CA ASP A 195 -3.82 18.12 0.07
C ASP A 195 -3.49 16.67 0.46
N PRO A 196 -4.48 15.87 0.88
CA PRO A 196 -4.27 14.46 1.23
C PRO A 196 -3.68 13.62 0.08
N ALA A 197 -3.88 14.00 -1.18
CA ALA A 197 -3.29 13.29 -2.31
C ALA A 197 -1.76 13.51 -2.38
N VAL A 198 -1.30 14.72 -2.10
CA VAL A 198 0.13 15.07 -2.02
C VAL A 198 0.78 14.39 -0.81
N LEU A 199 0.11 14.46 0.35
CA LEU A 199 0.61 13.89 1.60
C LEU A 199 0.66 12.35 1.62
N ARG A 200 -0.07 11.69 0.72
CA ARG A 200 -0.03 10.22 0.55
C ARG A 200 0.89 9.76 -0.58
N LYS A 201 1.60 10.68 -1.24
CA LYS A 201 2.55 10.32 -2.29
C LYS A 201 3.70 9.52 -1.66
N PRO A 202 4.07 8.36 -2.23
CA PRO A 202 5.26 7.63 -1.81
C PRO A 202 6.51 8.47 -2.04
N VAL A 203 7.37 8.58 -1.03
CA VAL A 203 8.60 9.39 -1.07
C VAL A 203 9.79 8.69 -0.44
N VAL A 204 10.98 9.09 -0.86
CA VAL A 204 12.24 8.67 -0.22
C VAL A 204 12.55 9.60 0.95
N VAL A 205 12.80 9.00 2.11
CA VAL A 205 13.22 9.68 3.33
C VAL A 205 14.48 9.02 3.85
N TRP A 206 15.58 9.76 3.84
CA TRP A 206 16.79 9.44 4.56
C TRP A 206 16.63 9.84 6.02
N GLN A 207 17.00 8.91 6.90
CA GLN A 207 16.99 9.12 8.33
C GLN A 207 18.39 8.85 8.90
N TRP A 208 18.71 9.51 10.01
CA TRP A 208 19.91 9.26 10.79
C TRP A 208 19.52 8.80 12.19
N CYS A 209 20.34 7.91 12.76
CA CYS A 209 20.14 7.40 14.10
C CYS A 209 20.86 8.29 15.12
N ARG A 210 20.15 8.68 16.18
CA ARG A 210 20.70 9.39 17.36
C ARG A 210 21.53 8.46 18.26
N GLY A 211 21.37 7.15 18.08
CA GLY A 211 22.09 6.14 18.81
C GLY A 211 23.51 5.97 18.29
N THR A 212 24.43 5.54 19.16
CA THR A 212 25.79 5.19 18.73
C THR A 212 26.14 3.77 19.17
N PRO A 213 27.03 3.07 18.43
CA PRO A 213 27.49 1.73 18.80
C PRO A 213 28.01 1.62 20.24
N GLU A 214 28.69 2.66 20.72
CA GLU A 214 29.33 2.68 22.03
C GLU A 214 28.33 2.80 23.17
N ARG A 215 27.23 3.53 22.96
CA ARG A 215 26.23 3.78 24.00
C ARG A 215 25.07 2.79 23.94
N ASP A 216 24.61 2.50 22.74
CA ASP A 216 23.30 1.87 22.50
C ASP A 216 23.43 0.48 21.84
N GLY A 217 24.64 0.06 21.49
CA GLY A 217 24.89 -1.18 20.75
C GLY A 217 24.50 -1.05 19.28
N ASP A 218 23.97 -2.11 18.67
CA ASP A 218 23.60 -2.11 17.25
C ASP A 218 22.48 -1.10 16.96
N PRO A 219 22.74 0.00 16.22
CA PRO A 219 21.73 1.03 15.94
C PRO A 219 20.52 0.50 15.18
N MET A 220 20.67 -0.59 14.43
CA MET A 220 19.57 -1.22 13.68
C MET A 220 18.54 -1.93 14.57
N ARG A 221 18.84 -2.09 15.86
CA ARG A 221 17.95 -2.71 16.85
C ARG A 221 17.22 -1.67 17.70
N LEU A 222 17.52 -0.38 17.52
CA LEU A 222 16.90 0.72 18.25
C LEU A 222 15.52 1.04 17.65
N GLY A 223 14.60 1.51 18.50
CA GLY A 223 13.25 1.85 18.09
C GLY A 223 13.19 3.12 17.25
N ASP A 224 12.04 3.33 16.59
CA ASP A 224 11.79 4.45 15.67
C ASP A 224 12.04 5.83 16.29
N GLU A 225 11.91 5.96 17.62
CA GLU A 225 12.19 7.19 18.37
C GLU A 225 13.65 7.66 18.28
N MET A 226 14.57 6.75 17.95
CA MET A 226 15.99 7.04 17.77
C MET A 226 16.32 7.52 16.36
N TRP A 227 15.38 7.46 15.42
CA TRP A 227 15.59 7.81 14.03
C TRP A 227 14.98 9.18 13.71
N CYS A 228 15.76 10.00 13.02
CA CYS A 228 15.36 11.36 12.66
C CYS A 228 15.52 11.57 11.17
N PRO A 229 14.52 12.14 10.48
CA PRO A 229 14.69 12.53 9.09
C PRO A 229 15.75 13.63 8.97
N TYR A 230 16.49 13.62 7.86
CA TYR A 230 17.26 14.79 7.45
C TYR A 230 16.32 15.95 7.06
N LEU A 231 16.84 17.18 7.09
CA LEU A 231 16.10 18.34 6.55
C LEU A 231 15.84 18.14 5.06
N SER A 232 14.79 18.76 4.51
CA SER A 232 14.38 18.53 3.11
C SER A 232 15.52 18.71 2.10
N ASP A 233 16.26 19.83 2.15
CA ASP A 233 17.38 20.07 1.25
C ASP A 233 18.50 19.01 1.39
N GLN A 234 18.77 18.59 2.63
CA GLN A 234 19.76 17.55 2.92
C GLN A 234 19.29 16.20 2.40
N ASN A 235 18.03 15.83 2.63
CA ASN A 235 17.41 14.61 2.14
C ASN A 235 17.46 14.52 0.61
N THR A 236 17.12 15.62 -0.08
CA THR A 236 17.21 15.72 -1.55
C THR A 236 18.65 15.59 -2.04
N ALA A 237 19.62 16.23 -1.37
CA ALA A 237 21.03 16.12 -1.73
C ALA A 237 21.59 14.70 -1.53
N ILE A 238 21.25 14.04 -0.41
CA ILE A 238 21.64 12.67 -0.13
C ILE A 238 21.05 11.73 -1.18
N GLU A 239 19.75 11.84 -1.45
CA GLU A 239 19.09 10.99 -2.45
C GLU A 239 19.70 11.18 -3.83
N ALA A 240 19.86 12.43 -4.29
CA ALA A 240 20.44 12.69 -5.61
C ALA A 240 21.85 12.09 -5.77
N ALA A 241 22.69 12.17 -4.72
CA ALA A 241 24.02 11.55 -4.73
C ALA A 241 23.93 10.02 -4.74
N PHE A 242 23.03 9.44 -3.96
CA PHE A 242 22.83 8.00 -3.88
C PHE A 242 22.32 7.42 -5.21
N SER A 243 21.27 8.00 -5.81
CA SER A 243 20.73 7.51 -7.09
C SER A 243 21.72 7.69 -8.24
N ALA A 244 22.63 8.67 -8.15
CA ALA A 244 23.72 8.85 -9.11
C ALA A 244 24.88 7.85 -8.93
N GLY A 245 24.80 6.96 -7.93
CA GLY A 245 25.87 5.99 -7.62
C GLY A 245 27.13 6.64 -7.06
N ALA A 246 27.03 7.83 -6.46
CA ALA A 246 28.15 8.42 -5.74
C ALA A 246 28.54 7.53 -4.54
N GLY A 247 29.79 7.61 -4.10
CA GLY A 247 30.22 6.91 -2.88
C GLY A 247 29.80 7.60 -1.58
N ALA A 248 29.46 8.89 -1.64
CA ALA A 248 29.06 9.67 -0.47
C ALA A 248 28.30 10.95 -0.87
N ALA A 249 27.59 11.54 0.10
CA ALA A 249 27.02 12.88 0.07
C ALA A 249 27.60 13.76 1.18
N ALA A 250 27.77 15.06 0.90
CA ALA A 250 28.07 16.05 1.93
C ALA A 250 26.77 16.62 2.50
N VAL A 251 26.72 16.79 3.82
CA VAL A 251 25.58 17.33 4.53
C VAL A 251 26.07 18.43 5.46
N ASP A 252 25.73 19.66 5.12
CA ASP A 252 26.10 20.82 5.90
C ASP A 252 25.01 21.17 6.92
N PHE A 253 25.46 21.44 8.14
CA PHE A 253 24.71 22.11 9.20
C PHE A 253 25.40 23.43 9.49
N GLU A 254 24.69 24.38 10.12
CA GLU A 254 25.23 25.73 10.41
C GLU A 254 26.62 25.73 11.08
N ALA A 255 26.92 24.72 11.91
CA ALA A 255 28.17 24.63 12.68
C ALA A 255 29.06 23.42 12.35
N ARG A 256 28.65 22.54 11.43
CA ARG A 256 29.38 21.29 11.15
C ARG A 256 29.09 20.77 9.75
N SER A 257 30.08 20.15 9.14
CA SER A 257 29.92 19.44 7.87
C SER A 257 30.08 17.95 8.11
N LEU A 258 29.08 17.18 7.71
CA LEU A 258 29.06 15.73 7.83
C LEU A 258 29.19 15.10 6.44
N ARG A 259 29.72 13.89 6.40
CA ARG A 259 29.76 13.05 5.19
C ARG A 259 28.93 11.80 5.42
N VAL A 260 27.93 11.60 4.58
CA VAL A 260 27.13 10.38 4.51
C VAL A 260 27.78 9.46 3.48
N THR A 261 28.42 8.39 3.94
CA THR A 261 29.13 7.42 3.09
C THR A 261 28.22 6.23 2.80
N PHE A 262 27.90 6.01 1.53
CA PHE A 262 26.96 4.97 1.13
C PHE A 262 27.62 3.59 1.15
N SER A 263 26.90 2.60 1.69
CA SER A 263 27.38 1.22 1.67
C SER A 263 27.07 0.60 0.31
N PRO A 264 28.06 0.03 -0.41
CA PRO A 264 27.81 -0.59 -1.71
C PRO A 264 26.69 -1.63 -1.66
N GLY A 265 25.71 -1.51 -2.56
CA GLY A 265 24.59 -2.44 -2.66
C GLY A 265 23.64 -2.44 -1.46
N SER A 266 23.64 -1.39 -0.64
CA SER A 266 22.81 -1.27 0.56
C SER A 266 22.14 0.10 0.62
N PRO A 267 20.88 0.18 1.11
CA PRO A 267 20.20 1.44 1.37
C PRO A 267 20.72 2.14 2.64
N PHE A 268 21.68 1.52 3.35
CA PHE A 268 22.25 2.06 4.58
C PHE A 268 23.55 2.83 4.32
N ALA A 269 23.77 3.87 5.11
CA ALA A 269 24.95 4.72 5.02
C ALA A 269 25.56 5.00 6.39
N LEU A 270 26.85 5.27 6.41
CA LEU A 270 27.58 5.70 7.60
C LEU A 270 27.75 7.21 7.57
N GLN A 271 27.28 7.90 8.61
CA GLN A 271 27.54 9.32 8.80
C GLN A 271 28.85 9.51 9.56
N VAL A 272 29.76 10.32 9.00
CA VAL A 272 31.07 10.62 9.59
C VAL A 272 31.20 12.13 9.72
N ASP A 273 31.71 12.60 10.86
CA ASP A 273 32.05 14.02 11.02
C ASP A 273 33.31 14.34 10.22
N THR A 274 33.23 15.35 9.35
CA THR A 274 34.37 15.81 8.55
C THR A 274 35.03 17.06 9.12
N SER A 275 34.47 17.60 10.21
CA SER A 275 34.96 18.76 10.94
C SER A 275 36.08 18.31 11.88
N ALA A 276 37.27 18.06 11.33
CA ALA A 276 38.52 17.95 12.08
C ALA A 276 39.32 19.26 11.97
#